data_AF-A2BHP4-F1
#
_entry.id   AF-A2BHP4-F1
#
_cell.length_a   1.000
_cell.length_b   1.000
_cell.length_c   1.000
_cell.angle_alpha   90.00
_cell.angle_beta   90.00
_cell.angle_gamma   90.00
#
_symmetry.space_group_name_H-M   'P 1'
#
loop_
_entity.id
_entity.type
_entity.pdbx_description
1 polymer ?
#
loop_
_entity_poly.entity_id
_entity_poly.type
_entity_poly.pdbx_seq_one_letter_code
_entity_poly.pdbx_strand_id
1 'polypeptide(L)' 'MSSAIERKSLDPSEEPVDEVLQIPPSLLTCGGCQQNIGDRYFLKAIDQYWHEDCLSCDL' A
#
# COMPACT_ATOMS: atom_id res chain seq x y z
N MET A 1 -30.26 -9.79 46.34
CA MET A 1 -28.91 -9.45 45.83
C MET A 1 -28.85 -9.86 44.37
N SER A 2 -29.29 -9.00 43.46
CA SER A 2 -29.39 -9.33 42.04
C SER A 2 -28.34 -8.52 41.31
N SER A 3 -27.23 -9.17 40.95
CA SER A 3 -26.10 -8.54 40.27
C SER A 3 -26.49 -8.19 38.84
N ALA A 4 -26.54 -6.90 38.52
CA ALA A 4 -26.71 -6.41 37.16
C ALA A 4 -25.45 -6.75 36.35
N ILE A 5 -25.62 -7.45 35.24
CA ILE A 5 -24.55 -7.76 34.29
C ILE A 5 -24.42 -6.54 33.37
N GLU A 6 -23.45 -5.67 33.68
CA GLU A 6 -23.13 -4.49 32.89
C GLU A 6 -22.56 -4.94 31.53
N ARG A 7 -23.43 -4.94 30.51
CA ARG A 7 -23.03 -5.17 29.13
C ARG A 7 -22.31 -3.92 28.65
N LYS A 8 -20.98 -3.93 28.77
CA LYS A 8 -20.10 -2.97 28.11
C LYS A 8 -20.43 -2.93 26.62
N SER A 9 -21.11 -1.88 26.18
CA SER A 9 -21.29 -1.55 24.76
C SER A 9 -19.90 -1.26 24.21
N LEU A 10 -19.33 -2.24 23.50
CA LEU A 10 -18.16 -2.01 22.66
C LEU A 10 -18.65 -1.18 21.47
N ASP A 11 -18.13 0.03 21.36
CA ASP A 11 -18.41 0.95 20.27
C ASP A 11 -18.16 0.24 18.92
N PRO A 12 -19.10 0.25 17.95
CA PRO A 12 -18.94 -0.46 16.69
C PRO A 12 -17.94 0.18 15.72
N SER A 13 -17.24 1.27 16.08
CA SER A 13 -16.61 2.16 15.08
C SER A 13 -15.10 2.08 14.96
N GLU A 14 -14.42 1.16 15.66
CA GLU A 14 -12.98 0.95 15.47
C GLU A 14 -12.75 0.06 14.23
N GLU A 15 -13.03 0.61 13.05
CA GLU A 15 -12.64 0.01 11.79
C GLU A 15 -11.10 -0.10 11.78
N PRO A 16 -10.52 -1.27 11.44
CA PRO A 16 -9.08 -1.36 11.30
C PRO A 16 -8.66 -0.38 10.21
N VAL A 17 -7.92 0.66 10.62
CA VAL A 17 -7.23 1.53 9.68
C VAL A 17 -6.24 0.64 8.95
N ASP A 18 -6.64 0.15 7.78
CA ASP A 18 -5.73 -0.53 6.87
C ASP A 18 -4.64 0.51 6.61
N GLU A 19 -3.44 0.27 7.15
CA GLU A 19 -2.25 1.06 6.85
C GLU A 19 -1.89 0.77 5.40
N VAL A 20 -2.72 1.27 4.48
CA VAL A 20 -2.44 1.28 3.06
C VAL A 20 -1.15 2.09 2.97
N LEU A 21 -0.04 1.40 2.74
CA LEU A 21 1.22 2.00 2.37
C LEU A 21 0.97 2.70 1.02
N GLN A 22 0.33 3.86 1.05
CA GLN A 22 0.14 4.75 -0.07
C GLN A 22 1.52 5.34 -0.34
N ILE A 23 2.37 4.57 -1.01
CA ILE A 23 3.63 5.09 -1.52
C ILE A 23 3.24 6.31 -2.34
N PRO A 24 3.67 7.53 -1.94
CA PRO A 24 3.25 8.72 -2.64
C PRO A 24 3.72 8.58 -4.10
N PRO A 25 2.87 8.92 -5.08
CA PRO A 25 3.18 8.73 -6.49
C PRO A 25 4.49 9.42 -6.89
N SER A 26 4.90 10.48 -6.16
CA SER A 26 6.18 11.17 -6.31
C SER A 26 7.42 10.30 -6.07
N LEU A 27 7.34 9.19 -5.32
CA LEU A 27 8.45 8.25 -5.10
C LEU A 27 8.48 7.10 -6.11
N LEU A 28 7.39 6.88 -6.83
CA LEU A 28 7.23 5.84 -7.83
C LEU A 28 7.74 6.36 -9.18
N THR A 29 9.06 6.49 -9.32
CA THR A 29 9.67 6.88 -10.60
C THR A 29 10.35 5.66 -11.21
N CYS A 30 10.05 5.39 -12.49
CA CYS A 30 10.64 4.27 -13.20
C CYS A 30 12.12 4.53 -13.51
N GLY A 31 13.00 3.61 -13.13
CA GLY A 31 14.45 3.70 -13.40
C GLY A 31 14.83 3.62 -14.89
N GLY A 32 13.94 3.11 -15.76
CA GLY A 32 14.20 2.96 -17.20
C GLY A 32 13.73 4.15 -18.04
N CYS A 33 12.48 4.59 -17.86
CA CYS A 33 11.89 5.70 -18.63
C CYS A 33 11.84 7.04 -17.88
N GLN A 34 12.24 7.08 -16.61
CA GLN A 34 12.19 8.25 -15.73
C GLN A 34 10.78 8.87 -15.58
N GLN A 35 9.73 8.10 -15.85
CA GLN A 35 8.33 8.54 -15.68
C GLN A 35 7.73 8.04 -14.38
N ASN A 36 6.70 8.74 -13.89
CA ASN A 36 5.93 8.30 -12.73
C ASN A 36 5.15 7.02 -13.04
N ILE A 37 5.25 6.04 -12.14
CA ILE A 37 4.52 4.79 -12.19
C ILE A 37 3.17 5.01 -11.51
N GLY A 38 2.14 5.19 -12.33
CA GLY A 38 0.75 5.29 -11.90
C GLY A 38 0.00 3.95 -11.91
N ASP A 39 0.69 2.86 -12.27
CA ASP A 39 0.10 1.54 -12.44
C ASP A 39 -0.18 0.86 -11.10
N ARG A 40 -1.22 0.01 -11.11
CA ARG A 40 -1.58 -0.83 -9.95
C ARG A 40 -0.53 -1.89 -9.66
N TYR A 41 0.22 -2.29 -10.68
CA TYR A 41 1.24 -3.33 -10.63
C TYR A 41 2.55 -2.75 -11.14
N PHE A 42 3.61 -2.94 -10.37
CA PHE A 42 4.94 -2.47 -10.71
C PHE A 42 5.98 -3.40 -10.11
N LEU A 43 7.20 -3.34 -10.66
CA LEU A 43 8.31 -4.18 -10.25
C LEU A 43 9.25 -3.36 -9.37
N LYS A 44 9.71 -3.96 -8.26
CA LYS A 44 10.81 -3.41 -7.45
C LYS A 44 12.06 -4.24 -7.70
N ALA A 45 13.08 -3.63 -8.30
CA ALA A 45 14.34 -4.27 -8.61
C ALA A 45 15.49 -3.28 -8.44
N ILE A 46 16.65 -3.75 -7.97
CA ILE A 46 17.88 -2.93 -7.82
C ILE A 46 17.65 -1.65 -6.98
N ASP A 47 16.83 -1.74 -5.93
CA ASP A 47 16.38 -0.61 -5.10
C ASP A 47 15.62 0.51 -5.85
N GLN A 48 15.21 0.27 -7.09
CA GLN A 48 14.39 1.17 -7.89
C GLN A 48 13.05 0.53 -8.27
N TYR A 49 12.11 1.40 -8.67
CA TYR A 49 10.82 0.98 -9.20
C TYR A 49 10.86 0.96 -10.73
N TRP A 50 10.12 0.03 -11.32
CA TRP A 50 10.07 -0.18 -12.75
C TRP A 50 8.65 -0.49 -13.19
N HIS A 51 8.25 0.02 -14.35
CA HIS A 51 7.08 -0.50 -15.05
C HIS A 51 7.33 -1.95 -15.46
N GLU A 52 6.25 -2.72 -15.59
CA GLU A 52 6.28 -4.08 -16.13
C GLU A 52 6.97 -4.16 -17.50
N ASP A 53 6.80 -3.14 -18.33
CA ASP A 53 7.42 -3.06 -19.66
C ASP A 53 8.86 -2.51 -19.65
N CYS A 54 9.26 -1.74 -18.63
CA CYS A 54 10.56 -1.09 -18.61
C CYS A 54 11.69 -1.97 -18.07
N LEU A 55 11.38 -2.99 -17.27
CA LEU A 55 12.38 -3.93 -16.76
C LEU A 55 12.56 -5.10 -17.74
N SER A 56 13.31 -4.86 -18.80
CA SER A 56 13.72 -5.89 -19.76
C SER A 56 15.19 -6.25 -19.58
N CYS A 57 15.56 -7.53 -19.71
CA CYS A 57 16.96 -7.90 -19.84
C CYS A 57 17.47 -7.50 -21.22
N ASP A 58 18.46 -6.61 -21.29
CA ASP A 58 19.30 -6.45 -22.49
C ASP A 58 20.07 -7.76 -22.70
N LEU A 59 19.81 -8.42 -23.84
CA LEU A 59 20.41 -9.70 -24.21
C LEU A 59 21.88 -9.54 -24.64
#